data_AF-E5RQ33-F1
#
_entry.id   AF-E5RQ33-F1
#
_cell.length_a   1.000
_cell.length_b   1.000
_cell.length_c   1.000
_cell.angle_alpha   90.00
_cell.angle_beta   90.00
_cell.angle_gamma   90.00
#
_symmetry.space_group_name_H-M   'P 1'
#
loop_
_entity.id
_entity.type
_entity.pdbx_description
1 polymer ?
#
loop_
_entity_poly.entity_id
_entity_poly.type
_entity_poly.pdbx_seq_one_letter_code
_entity_poly.pdbx_strand_id
1 'polypeptide(L)'
;EIRKCRRGLLFMNGEEWVYFRKILNKVMLLPDPTNLMIAPCQEVAIELKRKWQKQIKTNNIISNLQVQLYQWSIEAMMATLMGSYWYSYKHQLSRDFEILAETLHEIFEYSAKLSIIPVKLAMNLRLPVWKKFVASADTAFEIVRMLVPEMAKLGGNGLLKKMMDEGIRAEDAICI
;
A
#
# COMPACT_ATOMS: atom_id res chain seq x y z
N GLU A 1 -20.73 11.28 -9.79
CA GLU A 1 -19.60 10.54 -9.19
C GLU A 1 -19.85 9.04 -9.38
N ILE A 2 -18.90 8.27 -9.93
CA ILE A 2 -19.15 6.87 -10.35
C ILE A 2 -19.14 5.90 -9.16
N ARG A 3 -18.36 6.21 -8.11
CA ARG A 3 -18.34 5.48 -6.84
C ARG A 3 -18.40 6.51 -5.72
N LYS A 4 -19.34 6.35 -4.78
CA LYS A 4 -19.48 7.23 -3.59
C LYS A 4 -18.42 6.88 -2.53
N CYS A 5 -17.15 6.82 -2.95
CA CYS A 5 -16.02 6.51 -2.08
C CYS A 5 -15.20 7.78 -1.88
N ARG A 6 -14.71 7.99 -0.66
CA ARG A 6 -13.73 9.05 -0.40
C ARG A 6 -12.43 8.76 -1.15
N ARG A 7 -11.80 9.82 -1.62
CA ARG A 7 -10.62 9.76 -2.49
C ARG A 7 -9.37 9.95 -1.65
N GLY A 8 -8.31 9.21 -2.00
CA GLY A 8 -6.96 9.37 -1.45
C GLY A 8 -6.37 10.76 -1.68
N LEU A 9 -5.34 11.13 -0.90
CA LEU A 9 -4.64 12.42 -1.05
C LEU A 9 -4.24 12.71 -2.52
N LEU A 10 -3.84 11.68 -3.27
CA LEU A 10 -3.48 11.76 -4.69
C LEU A 10 -4.60 12.34 -5.59
N PHE A 11 -5.87 12.14 -5.21
CA PHE A 11 -7.04 12.52 -6.01
C PHE A 11 -7.88 13.63 -5.35
N MET A 12 -7.49 14.09 -4.16
CA MET A 12 -8.08 15.26 -3.50
C MET A 12 -7.66 16.56 -4.21
N ASN A 13 -8.46 17.61 -4.06
CA ASN A 13 -8.17 18.93 -4.63
C ASN A 13 -8.56 20.04 -3.65
N GLY A 14 -8.06 21.26 -3.89
CA GLY A 14 -8.46 22.45 -3.13
C GLY A 14 -8.14 22.37 -1.64
N GLU A 15 -9.04 22.88 -0.80
CA GLU A 15 -8.86 22.96 0.66
C GLU A 15 -8.73 21.59 1.32
N GLU A 16 -9.46 20.58 0.83
CA GLU A 16 -9.36 19.19 1.32
C GLU A 16 -7.93 18.66 1.18
N TRP A 17 -7.33 18.83 -0.01
CA TRP A 17 -5.95 18.43 -0.26
C TRP A 17 -4.97 19.18 0.64
N VAL A 18 -5.12 20.51 0.75
CA VAL A 18 -4.22 21.34 1.58
C VAL A 18 -4.27 20.91 3.05
N TYR A 19 -5.46 20.61 3.56
CA TYR A 19 -5.66 20.16 4.93
C TYR A 19 -4.89 18.87 5.22
N PHE A 20 -5.14 17.80 4.46
CA PHE A 20 -4.47 16.52 4.69
C PHE A 20 -2.97 16.59 4.36
N ARG A 21 -2.57 17.32 3.31
CA ARG A 21 -1.16 17.49 2.93
C ARG A 21 -0.36 18.16 4.04
N LYS A 22 -0.91 19.17 4.72
CA LYS A 22 -0.25 19.82 5.86
C LYS A 22 -0.01 18.87 7.01
N ILE A 23 -0.98 18.01 7.34
CA ILE A 23 -0.84 17.01 8.40
C ILE A 23 0.24 16.00 8.04
N LEU A 24 0.14 15.43 6.83
CA LEU A 24 1.04 14.36 6.39
C LEU A 24 2.48 14.81 6.21
N ASN A 25 2.72 16.04 5.74
CA ASN A 25 4.07 16.55 5.59
C ASN A 25 4.84 16.56 6.92
N LYS A 26 4.17 16.78 8.06
CA LYS A 26 4.82 16.77 9.39
C LYS A 26 5.38 15.40 9.76
N VAL A 27 4.79 14.32 9.26
CA VAL A 27 5.19 12.94 9.59
C VAL A 27 5.94 12.26 8.45
N MET A 28 5.71 12.67 7.20
CA MET A 28 6.33 12.08 6.00
C MET A 28 7.63 12.78 5.59
N LEU A 29 7.79 14.06 5.93
CA LEU A 29 8.98 14.86 5.60
C LEU A 29 9.78 15.22 6.86
N LEU A 30 9.97 14.22 7.72
CA LEU A 30 10.74 14.38 8.96
C LEU A 30 12.21 14.72 8.65
N PRO A 31 12.83 15.64 9.43
CA PRO A 31 14.26 15.90 9.32
C PRO A 31 15.12 14.66 9.57
N ASP A 32 14.68 13.78 10.48
CA ASP A 32 15.31 12.48 10.75
C ASP A 32 14.27 11.35 10.65
N PRO A 33 14.21 10.65 9.50
CA PRO A 33 13.30 9.53 9.30
C PRO A 33 13.92 8.18 9.70
N THR A 34 15.11 8.15 10.32
CA THR A 34 15.94 6.94 10.47
C THR A 34 15.18 5.79 11.14
N ASN A 35 14.64 6.02 12.33
CA ASN A 35 13.96 4.97 13.08
C ASN A 35 12.56 4.65 12.55
N LEU A 36 11.89 5.62 11.92
CA LEU A 36 10.50 5.47 11.49
C LEU A 36 10.37 4.80 10.12
N MET A 37 11.29 5.11 9.20
CA MET A 37 11.19 4.70 7.80
C MET A 37 12.43 3.91 7.35
N ILE A 38 13.64 4.40 7.62
CA ILE A 38 14.87 3.79 7.10
C ILE A 38 15.11 2.41 7.71
N ALA A 39 15.04 2.30 9.04
CA ALA A 39 15.28 1.04 9.74
C ALA A 39 14.28 -0.07 9.33
N PRO A 40 12.95 0.15 9.32
CA PRO A 40 12.01 -0.85 8.80
C PRO A 40 12.30 -1.26 7.36
N CYS A 41 12.60 -0.31 6.46
CA CYS A 41 12.94 -0.62 5.07
C CYS A 41 14.19 -1.51 4.98
N GLN A 42 15.24 -1.18 5.75
CA GLN A 42 16.48 -1.93 5.76
C GLN A 42 16.29 -3.36 6.26
N GLU A 43 15.51 -3.55 7.31
CA GLU A 43 15.24 -4.88 7.86
C GLU A 43 14.50 -5.77 6.88
N VAL A 44 13.42 -5.27 6.27
CA VAL A 44 12.66 -6.02 5.27
C VAL A 44 13.55 -6.32 4.04
N ALA A 45 14.42 -5.39 3.63
CA ALA A 45 15.40 -5.64 2.57
C ALA A 45 16.41 -6.75 2.92
N ILE A 46 16.87 -6.81 4.18
CA ILE A 46 17.76 -7.89 4.65
C ILE A 46 17.02 -9.23 4.61
N GLU A 47 15.73 -9.29 4.99
CA GLU A 47 14.93 -10.52 4.90
C GLU A 47 14.76 -10.98 3.45
N LEU A 48 14.47 -10.07 2.52
CA LEU A 48 14.40 -10.36 1.08
C LEU A 48 15.73 -10.92 0.56
N LYS A 49 16.85 -10.28 0.90
CA LYS A 49 18.19 -10.76 0.54
C LYS A 49 18.43 -12.18 1.03
N ARG A 50 18.06 -12.49 2.28
CA ARG A 50 18.18 -13.85 2.83
C ARG A 50 17.29 -14.85 2.07
N LYS A 51 16.07 -14.48 1.68
CA LYS A 51 15.17 -15.29 0.85
C LYS A 51 15.80 -15.61 -0.50
N TRP A 52 16.35 -14.61 -1.19
CA TRP A 52 17.03 -14.79 -2.48
C TRP A 52 18.30 -15.62 -2.37
N GLN A 53 19.12 -15.41 -1.34
CA GLN A 53 20.30 -16.24 -1.10
C GLN A 53 19.94 -17.72 -0.94
N LYS A 54 18.81 -18.05 -0.32
CA LYS A 54 18.31 -19.42 -0.24
C LYS A 54 17.88 -19.96 -1.62
N GLN A 55 17.12 -19.18 -2.40
CA GLN A 55 16.67 -19.59 -3.74
C GLN A 55 17.85 -19.85 -4.69
N ILE A 56 18.85 -18.96 -4.67
CA ILE A 56 20.06 -19.09 -5.48
C ILE A 56 20.80 -20.38 -5.11
N LYS A 57 20.95 -20.70 -3.82
CA LYS A 57 21.59 -21.96 -3.38
C LYS A 57 20.87 -23.22 -3.87
N THR A 58 19.55 -23.16 -4.07
CA THR A 58 18.74 -24.30 -4.50
C THR A 58 18.68 -24.42 -6.03
N ASN A 59 18.46 -23.30 -6.74
CA ASN A 59 18.07 -23.34 -8.15
C ASN A 59 18.79 -22.30 -9.03
N ASN A 60 19.77 -21.57 -8.49
CA ASN A 60 20.54 -20.48 -9.15
C ASN A 60 19.71 -19.36 -9.81
N ILE A 61 18.39 -19.31 -9.57
CA ILE A 61 17.45 -18.37 -10.18
C ILE A 61 16.52 -17.84 -9.11
N ILE A 62 16.26 -16.53 -9.14
CA ILE A 62 15.19 -15.89 -8.36
C ILE A 62 13.92 -15.94 -9.19
N SER A 63 12.99 -16.81 -8.84
CA SER A 63 11.69 -16.90 -9.53
C SER A 63 10.77 -15.75 -9.14
N ASN A 64 9.87 -15.33 -10.05
CA ASN A 64 8.84 -14.32 -9.77
C ASN A 64 9.38 -13.01 -9.20
N LEU A 65 10.56 -12.55 -9.67
CA LEU A 65 11.27 -11.38 -9.14
C LEU A 65 10.36 -10.15 -9.00
N GLN A 66 9.52 -9.88 -10.00
CA GLN A 66 8.61 -8.74 -9.99
C GLN A 66 7.61 -8.80 -8.83
N VAL A 67 6.95 -9.93 -8.62
CA VAL A 67 6.02 -10.12 -7.49
C VAL A 67 6.76 -10.02 -6.16
N GLN A 68 7.96 -10.58 -6.06
CA GLN A 68 8.78 -10.46 -4.85
C GLN A 68 9.17 -9.02 -4.53
N LEU A 69 9.42 -8.17 -5.54
CA LEU A 69 9.70 -6.75 -5.36
C LEU A 69 8.46 -5.96 -4.93
N TYR A 70 7.28 -6.25 -5.50
CA TYR A 70 6.01 -5.67 -5.03
C TYR A 70 5.73 -6.07 -3.58
N GLN A 71 5.86 -7.35 -3.25
CA GLN A 71 5.70 -7.85 -1.88
C GLN A 71 6.66 -7.14 -0.92
N TRP A 72 7.94 -7.05 -1.26
CA TRP A 72 8.94 -6.33 -0.46
C TRP A 72 8.53 -4.86 -0.21
N SER A 73 8.05 -4.16 -1.24
CA SER A 73 7.61 -2.77 -1.09
C SER A 73 6.41 -2.63 -0.13
N ILE A 74 5.47 -3.57 -0.17
CA ILE A 74 4.31 -3.60 0.74
C ILE A 74 4.78 -3.92 2.16
N GLU A 75 5.63 -4.93 2.34
CA GLU A 75 6.15 -5.30 3.66
C GLU A 75 6.95 -4.15 4.29
N ALA A 76 7.76 -3.42 3.51
CA ALA A 76 8.44 -2.22 3.98
C ALA A 76 7.45 -1.14 4.44
N MET A 77 6.41 -0.87 3.64
CA MET A 77 5.36 0.08 4.01
C MET A 77 4.62 -0.35 5.28
N MET A 78 4.26 -1.63 5.41
CA MET A 78 3.57 -2.17 6.58
C MET A 78 4.45 -2.13 7.83
N ALA A 79 5.74 -2.45 7.70
CA ALA A 79 6.71 -2.33 8.78
C ALA A 79 6.81 -0.88 9.28
N THR A 80 6.85 0.09 8.36
CA THR A 80 6.81 1.52 8.70
C THR A 80 5.50 1.94 9.36
N LEU A 81 4.34 1.50 8.84
CA LEU A 81 3.03 1.87 9.38
C LEU A 81 2.78 1.29 10.77
N MET A 82 3.13 0.03 10.99
CA MET A 82 2.86 -0.70 12.23
C MET A 82 3.94 -0.50 13.31
N GLY A 83 5.18 -0.16 12.92
CA GLY A 83 6.30 -0.08 13.83
C GLY A 83 6.61 -1.44 14.45
N SER A 84 6.85 -1.49 15.77
CA SER A 84 7.24 -2.71 16.48
C SER A 84 6.24 -3.85 16.40
N TYR A 85 4.96 -3.57 16.14
CA TYR A 85 3.95 -4.62 16.00
C TYR A 85 4.10 -5.43 14.72
N TRP A 86 4.78 -4.91 13.70
CA TRP A 86 5.04 -5.60 12.46
C TRP A 86 5.55 -7.04 12.66
N TYR A 87 6.56 -7.24 13.51
CA TYR A 87 7.17 -8.56 13.70
C TYR A 87 6.21 -9.61 14.26
N SER A 88 5.20 -9.19 15.01
CA SER A 88 4.20 -10.09 15.59
C SER A 88 3.15 -10.53 14.56
N TYR A 89 2.88 -9.69 13.56
CA TYR A 89 1.77 -9.89 12.61
C TYR A 89 2.22 -10.23 11.19
N LYS A 90 3.50 -10.05 10.83
CA LYS A 90 3.98 -10.25 9.46
C LYS A 90 3.66 -11.62 8.88
N HIS A 91 3.73 -12.67 9.71
CA HIS A 91 3.45 -14.03 9.27
C HIS A 91 1.95 -14.26 9.02
N GLN A 92 1.10 -13.70 9.88
CA GLN A 92 -0.35 -13.78 9.74
C GLN A 92 -0.84 -13.04 8.49
N LEU A 93 -0.23 -11.89 8.18
CA LEU A 93 -0.63 -11.03 7.07
C LEU A 93 0.08 -11.35 5.74
N SER A 94 1.02 -12.31 5.73
CA SER A 94 1.85 -12.64 4.57
C SER A 94 1.03 -12.97 3.31
N ARG A 95 -0.07 -13.69 3.47
CA ARG A 95 -0.98 -14.02 2.36
C ARG A 95 -1.67 -12.78 1.80
N ASP A 96 -2.13 -11.88 2.67
CA ASP A 96 -2.80 -10.64 2.24
C ASP A 96 -1.83 -9.73 1.49
N PHE A 97 -0.53 -9.72 1.86
CA PHE A 97 0.50 -8.98 1.14
C PHE A 97 0.81 -9.53 -0.24
N GLU A 98 0.82 -10.86 -0.39
CA GLU A 98 1.01 -11.51 -1.69
C GLU A 98 -0.16 -11.17 -2.63
N ILE A 99 -1.40 -11.32 -2.15
CA ILE A 99 -2.60 -10.96 -2.93
C ILE A 99 -2.58 -9.47 -3.28
N LEU A 100 -2.23 -8.60 -2.33
CA LEU A 100 -2.13 -7.17 -2.57
C LEU A 100 -1.02 -6.82 -3.58
N ALA A 101 0.12 -7.52 -3.55
CA ALA A 101 1.21 -7.34 -4.51
C ALA A 101 0.77 -7.64 -5.95
N GLU A 102 0.12 -8.79 -6.15
CA GLU A 102 -0.43 -9.19 -7.45
C GLU A 102 -1.50 -8.20 -7.92
N THR A 103 -2.41 -7.84 -7.02
CA THR A 103 -3.52 -6.93 -7.32
C THR A 103 -3.03 -5.52 -7.67
N LEU A 104 -2.03 -4.98 -6.97
CA LEU A 104 -1.45 -3.66 -7.28
C LEU A 104 -0.75 -3.67 -8.64
N HIS A 105 -0.03 -4.74 -8.97
CA HIS A 105 0.56 -4.89 -10.30
C HIS A 105 -0.51 -4.82 -11.40
N GLU A 106 -1.59 -5.56 -11.24
CA GLU A 106 -2.72 -5.55 -12.17
C GLU A 106 -3.37 -4.16 -12.31
N ILE A 107 -3.57 -3.43 -11.21
CA ILE A 107 -4.11 -2.07 -11.23
C ILE A 107 -3.25 -1.17 -12.12
N PHE A 108 -1.92 -1.21 -11.99
CA PHE A 108 -1.03 -0.42 -12.83
C PHE A 108 -1.08 -0.86 -14.29
N GLU A 109 -1.09 -2.16 -14.56
CA GLU A 109 -1.17 -2.70 -15.92
C GLU A 109 -2.46 -2.26 -16.63
N TYR A 110 -3.61 -2.40 -15.96
CA TYR A 110 -4.89 -2.00 -16.53
C TYR A 110 -5.04 -0.47 -16.60
N SER A 111 -4.46 0.29 -15.67
CA SER A 111 -4.40 1.75 -15.76
C SER A 111 -3.65 2.22 -17.00
N ALA A 112 -2.50 1.61 -17.30
CA ALA A 112 -1.73 1.93 -18.50
C ALA A 112 -2.54 1.65 -19.78
N LYS A 113 -3.24 0.51 -19.85
CA LYS A 113 -4.12 0.18 -20.99
C LYS A 113 -5.32 1.12 -21.11
N LEU A 114 -5.87 1.59 -19.98
CA LEU A 114 -6.97 2.55 -19.96
C LEU A 114 -6.50 3.98 -20.29
N SER A 115 -5.21 4.31 -20.17
CA SER A 115 -4.70 5.66 -20.46
C SER A 115 -4.89 6.09 -21.93
N ILE A 116 -4.96 5.12 -22.85
CA ILE A 116 -5.15 5.35 -24.29
C ILE A 116 -6.63 5.28 -24.73
N ILE A 117 -7.56 5.01 -23.82
CA ILE A 117 -9.01 4.88 -24.11
C ILE A 117 -9.79 5.86 -23.22
N PRO A 118 -10.74 6.65 -23.76
CA PRO A 118 -11.62 7.45 -22.91
C PRO A 118 -12.35 6.58 -21.87
N VAL A 119 -12.11 6.83 -20.59
CA VAL A 119 -12.62 5.98 -19.49
C VAL A 119 -14.14 5.82 -19.51
N LYS A 120 -14.88 6.89 -19.83
CA LYS A 120 -16.35 6.83 -19.96
C LYS A 120 -16.80 5.84 -21.04
N LEU A 121 -16.07 5.76 -22.15
CA LEU A 121 -16.35 4.82 -23.23
C LEU A 121 -16.06 3.39 -22.77
N ALA A 122 -14.89 3.17 -22.16
CA ALA A 122 -14.49 1.86 -21.64
C ALA A 122 -15.50 1.32 -20.61
N MET A 123 -16.02 2.20 -19.75
CA MET A 123 -17.05 1.89 -18.77
C MET A 123 -18.40 1.58 -19.42
N ASN A 124 -18.90 2.45 -20.30
CA ASN A 124 -20.23 2.30 -20.91
C ASN A 124 -20.31 1.04 -21.79
N LEU A 125 -19.24 0.73 -22.53
CA LEU A 125 -19.14 -0.49 -23.33
C LEU A 125 -18.75 -1.73 -22.52
N ARG A 126 -18.53 -1.58 -21.20
CA ARG A 126 -18.14 -2.65 -20.28
C ARG A 126 -16.93 -3.45 -20.78
N LEU A 127 -15.92 -2.75 -21.30
CA LEU A 127 -14.73 -3.38 -21.88
C LEU A 127 -14.05 -4.31 -20.86
N PRO A 128 -13.44 -5.44 -21.29
CA PRO A 128 -12.77 -6.36 -20.38
C PRO A 128 -11.71 -5.69 -19.49
N VAL A 129 -10.92 -4.78 -20.07
CA VAL A 129 -9.90 -4.01 -19.34
C VAL A 129 -10.50 -3.16 -18.22
N TRP A 130 -11.67 -2.56 -18.43
CA TRP A 130 -12.38 -1.79 -17.41
C TRP A 130 -12.88 -2.69 -16.27
N LYS A 131 -13.48 -3.83 -16.60
CA LYS A 131 -13.97 -4.79 -15.59
C LYS A 131 -12.83 -5.33 -14.73
N LYS A 132 -11.70 -5.67 -15.35
CA LYS A 132 -10.51 -6.18 -14.66
C LYS A 132 -9.90 -5.11 -13.75
N PHE A 133 -9.72 -3.88 -14.25
CA PHE A 133 -9.27 -2.76 -13.42
C PHE A 133 -10.16 -2.57 -12.18
N VAL A 134 -11.48 -2.57 -12.39
CA VAL A 134 -12.46 -2.44 -11.30
C VAL A 134 -12.32 -3.57 -10.28
N ALA A 135 -12.23 -4.82 -10.73
CA ALA A 135 -12.10 -5.97 -9.84
C ALA A 135 -10.80 -5.90 -9.03
N SER A 136 -9.66 -5.61 -9.66
CA SER A 136 -8.38 -5.48 -8.95
C SER A 136 -8.43 -4.31 -7.95
N ALA A 137 -8.98 -3.15 -8.33
CA ALA A 137 -9.14 -2.03 -7.39
C ALA A 137 -10.02 -2.41 -6.19
N ASP A 138 -11.14 -3.11 -6.41
CA ASP A 138 -12.04 -3.56 -5.36
C ASP A 138 -11.34 -4.52 -4.38
N THR A 139 -10.64 -5.53 -4.88
CA THR A 139 -9.83 -6.44 -4.05
C THR A 139 -8.81 -5.69 -3.21
N ALA A 140 -8.07 -4.75 -3.79
CA ALA A 140 -7.08 -3.96 -3.05
C ALA A 140 -7.74 -3.13 -1.94
N PHE A 141 -8.88 -2.49 -2.23
CA PHE A 141 -9.62 -1.72 -1.23
C PHE A 141 -10.20 -2.58 -0.11
N GLU A 142 -10.67 -3.80 -0.41
CA GLU A 142 -11.16 -4.74 0.60
C GLU A 142 -10.04 -5.12 1.58
N ILE A 143 -8.86 -5.47 1.07
CA ILE A 143 -7.69 -5.78 1.89
C ILE A 143 -7.32 -4.59 2.78
N VAL A 144 -7.18 -3.39 2.20
CA VAL A 144 -6.81 -2.17 2.96
C VAL A 144 -7.86 -1.81 4.01
N ARG A 145 -9.15 -1.97 3.72
CA ARG A 145 -10.25 -1.74 4.67
C ARG A 145 -10.26 -2.70 5.84
N MET A 146 -9.69 -3.89 5.70
CA MET A 146 -9.47 -4.80 6.83
C MET A 146 -8.20 -4.43 7.59
N LEU A 147 -7.09 -4.20 6.89
CA LEU A 147 -5.78 -3.99 7.51
C LEU A 147 -5.68 -2.68 8.30
N VAL A 148 -6.11 -1.56 7.72
CA VAL A 148 -5.91 -0.23 8.34
C VAL A 148 -6.64 -0.08 9.68
N PRO A 149 -7.92 -0.47 9.82
CA PRO A 149 -8.60 -0.43 11.12
C PRO A 149 -7.95 -1.34 12.17
N GLU A 150 -7.51 -2.54 11.79
CA GLU A 150 -6.83 -3.44 12.72
C GLU A 150 -5.50 -2.84 13.19
N MET A 151 -4.70 -2.27 12.27
CA MET A 151 -3.47 -1.54 12.64
C MET A 151 -3.76 -0.36 13.56
N ALA A 152 -4.81 0.42 13.30
CA ALA A 152 -5.19 1.56 14.12
C ALA A 152 -5.58 1.14 15.55
N LYS A 153 -6.30 0.02 15.70
CA LYS A 153 -6.68 -0.55 17.02
C LYS A 153 -5.47 -1.02 17.83
N LEU A 154 -4.45 -1.57 17.17
CA LEU A 154 -3.23 -2.04 17.85
C LEU A 154 -2.45 -0.90 18.51
N GLY A 155 -2.65 0.36 18.06
CA GLY A 155 -2.05 1.52 18.71
C GLY A 155 -0.52 1.49 18.72
N GLY A 156 0.10 0.97 17.65
CA GLY A 156 1.54 0.80 17.53
C GLY A 156 2.34 2.10 17.60
N ASN A 157 3.66 2.00 17.52
CA ASN A 157 4.57 3.17 17.51
C ASN A 157 5.02 3.58 16.10
N GLY A 158 4.40 3.01 15.06
CA GLY A 158 4.72 3.27 13.66
C GLY A 158 4.14 4.58 13.11
N LEU A 159 4.29 4.76 11.80
CA LEU A 159 3.86 5.95 11.08
C LEU A 159 2.35 6.19 11.19
N LEU A 160 1.52 5.14 11.20
CA LEU A 160 0.07 5.29 11.29
C LEU A 160 -0.34 6.00 12.59
N LYS A 161 0.29 5.63 13.71
CA LYS A 161 0.05 6.28 15.00
C LYS A 161 0.43 7.76 14.96
N LYS A 162 1.59 8.08 14.37
CA LYS A 162 2.03 9.48 14.22
C LYS A 162 1.07 10.30 13.34
N MET A 163 0.56 9.72 12.25
CA MET A 163 -0.46 10.36 11.43
C MET A 163 -1.71 10.69 12.26
N MET A 164 -2.15 9.74 13.09
CA MET A 164 -3.30 9.94 13.97
C MET A 164 -3.05 11.02 15.03
N ASP A 165 -1.85 11.04 15.63
CA ASP A 165 -1.46 12.05 16.62
C ASP A 165 -1.39 13.47 16.04
N GLU A 166 -1.09 13.60 14.76
CA GLU A 166 -1.08 14.87 14.03
C GLU A 166 -2.47 15.31 13.51
N GLY A 167 -3.51 14.51 13.76
CA GLY A 167 -4.90 14.87 13.51
C GLY A 167 -5.62 14.08 12.41
N ILE A 168 -5.02 13.01 11.88
CA ILE A 168 -5.75 12.07 11.01
C ILE A 168 -6.74 11.25 11.83
N ARG A 169 -8.03 11.30 11.47
CA ARG A 169 -9.05 10.47 12.13
C ARG A 169 -8.98 9.03 11.62
N ALA A 170 -9.42 8.06 12.41
CA ALA A 170 -9.36 6.64 12.05
C ALA A 170 -10.14 6.32 10.77
N GLU A 171 -11.28 6.98 10.57
CA GLU A 171 -12.11 6.89 9.36
C GLU A 171 -11.47 7.54 8.13
N ASP A 172 -10.55 8.49 8.34
CA ASP A 172 -9.80 9.14 7.26
C ASP A 172 -8.59 8.29 6.85
N ALA A 173 -8.00 7.51 7.77
CA ALA A 173 -6.77 6.76 7.55
C ALA A 173 -6.85 5.73 6.41
N ILE A 174 -8.03 5.20 6.10
CA ILE A 174 -8.25 4.28 4.96
C ILE A 174 -8.14 5.03 3.61
N CYS A 175 -8.36 6.34 3.62
CA CYS A 175 -8.51 7.19 2.44
C CYS A 175 -7.39 8.23 2.32
N ILE A 176 -6.23 7.98 2.93
CA ILE A 176 -5.09 8.91 2.91
C ILE A 176 -3.91 8.28 2.19
#